data_AF-A0A3A4P7G2-F1
#
_entry.id   AF-A0A3A4P7G2-F1
#
_cell.length_a   1.000
_cell.length_b   1.000
_cell.length_c   1.000
_cell.angle_alpha   90.00
_cell.angle_beta   90.00
_cell.angle_gamma   90.00
#
_symmetry.space_group_name_H-M   'P 1'
#
loop_
_entity.id
_entity.type
_entity.pdbx_description
1 polymer ?
#
loop_
_entity_poly.entity_id
_entity_poly.type
_entity_poly.pdbx_seq_one_letter_code
_entity_poly.pdbx_strand_id
1 'polypeptide(L)'
;MKNQRSRQQYRPRPGQRFRCLVCGAEVTVIRGGSGHFSPVCCNQPMVFLRQPVPMYRCSVCGSEIALIRRKSDNLDPICCNISMDLIRATEPGAA
;
A
#
# COMPACT_ATOMS: atom_id res chain seq x y z
N MET A 1 8.60 33.16 -13.13
CA MET A 1 7.43 32.28 -12.85
C MET A 1 7.93 30.98 -12.23
N LYS A 2 7.83 30.79 -10.90
CA LYS A 2 8.31 29.58 -10.20
C LYS A 2 7.10 28.70 -9.87
N ASN A 3 6.85 27.67 -10.69
CA ASN A 3 5.82 26.66 -10.47
C ASN A 3 6.29 25.69 -9.37
N GLN A 4 6.13 26.08 -8.10
CA GLN A 4 6.32 25.19 -6.96
C GLN A 4 5.10 24.25 -6.85
N ARG A 5 5.00 23.27 -7.76
CA ARG A 5 4.15 22.10 -7.50
C ARG A 5 4.86 21.27 -6.44
N SER A 6 4.54 21.49 -5.17
CA SER A 6 4.98 20.64 -4.08
C SER A 6 4.52 19.21 -4.38
N ARG A 7 5.45 18.37 -4.86
CA ARG A 7 5.19 16.93 -4.98
C ARG A 7 4.99 16.44 -3.55
N GLN A 8 3.78 16.05 -3.20
CA GLN A 8 3.50 15.43 -1.91
C GLN A 8 4.34 14.15 -1.83
N GLN A 9 5.29 14.15 -0.90
CA GLN A 9 6.20 13.04 -0.66
C GLN A 9 5.68 12.23 0.51
N TYR A 10 5.62 10.92 0.33
CA TYR A 10 5.17 9.96 1.33
C TYR A 10 6.36 9.10 1.74
N ARG A 11 6.41 8.66 3.00
CA ARG A 11 7.26 7.51 3.35
C ARG A 11 6.52 6.24 2.91
N PRO A 12 7.11 5.40 2.04
CA PRO A 12 6.46 4.19 1.55
C PRO A 12 6.29 3.20 2.70
N ARG A 13 5.03 2.91 3.02
CA ARG A 13 4.65 1.87 3.99
C ARG A 13 3.90 0.75 3.26
N PRO A 14 4.16 -0.53 3.57
CA PRO A 14 3.39 -1.63 3.01
C PRO A 14 1.90 -1.40 3.19
N GLY A 15 1.12 -1.76 2.18
CA GLY A 15 -0.34 -1.61 2.18
C GLY A 15 -0.86 -0.27 1.69
N GLN A 16 -0.04 0.79 1.63
CA GLN A 16 -0.48 2.10 1.12
C GLN A 16 -0.98 1.99 -0.32
N ARG A 17 -2.07 2.71 -0.61
CA ARG A 17 -2.69 2.76 -1.94
C ARG A 17 -2.76 4.19 -2.46
N PHE A 18 -2.61 4.33 -3.77
CA PHE A 18 -2.70 5.60 -4.48
C PHE A 18 -3.54 5.42 -5.73
N ARG A 19 -4.30 6.45 -6.12
CA ARG A 19 -5.15 6.42 -7.32
C ARG A 19 -4.90 7.62 -8.22
N CYS A 20 -4.85 7.38 -9.53
CA CYS A 20 -4.87 8.42 -10.53
C CYS A 20 -6.31 8.89 -10.74
N LEU A 21 -6.57 10.19 -10.58
CA LEU A 21 -7.92 10.74 -10.80
C LEU A 21 -8.29 10.90 -12.28
N VAL A 22 -7.32 10.78 -13.21
CA VAL A 22 -7.57 10.89 -14.66
C VAL A 22 -7.91 9.53 -15.27
N CYS A 23 -7.03 8.54 -15.15
CA CYS A 23 -7.23 7.22 -15.77
C CYS A 23 -7.78 6.15 -14.82
N GLY A 24 -7.85 6.44 -13.51
CA GLY A 24 -8.32 5.48 -12.51
C GLY A 24 -7.30 4.43 -12.08
N ALA A 25 -6.08 4.41 -12.63
CA ALA A 25 -5.04 3.46 -12.24
C ALA A 25 -4.73 3.52 -10.73
N GLU A 26 -4.46 2.37 -10.13
CA GLU A 26 -4.11 2.24 -8.72
C GLU A 26 -2.69 1.69 -8.54
N VAL A 27 -1.99 2.20 -7.54
CA VAL A 27 -0.67 1.72 -7.12
C VAL A 27 -0.75 1.31 -5.66
N THR A 28 -0.20 0.14 -5.35
CA THR A 28 -0.09 -0.38 -3.98
C THR A 28 1.37 -0.59 -3.61
N VAL A 29 1.77 -0.13 -2.43
CA VAL A 29 3.12 -0.36 -1.90
C VAL A 29 3.17 -1.76 -1.28
N ILE A 30 3.96 -2.65 -1.85
CA ILE A 30 4.14 -4.02 -1.34
C ILE A 30 5.22 -4.07 -0.26
N ARG A 31 6.35 -3.41 -0.48
CA ARG A 31 7.45 -3.28 0.48
C ARG A 31 7.74 -1.80 0.73
N GLY A 32 7.86 -1.44 2.00
CA GLY A 32 8.24 -0.09 2.43
C GLY A 32 9.75 0.14 2.35
N GLY A 33 10.17 1.35 2.70
CA GLY A 33 11.57 1.75 2.74
C GLY A 33 11.75 3.16 3.32
N SER A 34 13.00 3.58 3.49
CA SER A 34 13.36 4.89 4.05
C SER A 34 13.31 6.05 3.05
N GLY A 35 13.08 5.76 1.77
CA GLY A 35 13.05 6.75 0.69
C GLY A 35 11.76 7.58 0.65
N HIS A 36 11.76 8.58 -0.23
CA HIS A 36 10.58 9.40 -0.50
C HIS A 36 9.83 8.81 -1.68
N PHE A 37 8.54 8.55 -1.50
CA PHE A 37 7.65 7.98 -2.50
C PHE A 37 6.67 9.05 -2.97
N SER A 38 6.62 9.31 -4.27
CA SER A 38 5.70 10.28 -4.87
C SER A 38 5.22 9.74 -6.22
N PRO A 39 4.23 8.83 -6.22
CA PRO A 39 3.77 8.19 -7.45
C PRO A 39 3.09 9.20 -8.38
N VAL A 40 3.40 9.11 -9.67
CA VAL A 40 2.88 9.98 -10.72
C VAL A 40 2.25 9.12 -11.82
N CYS A 41 1.05 9.50 -12.26
CA CYS A 41 0.35 8.88 -13.37
C CYS A 41 -0.41 9.97 -14.14
N CYS A 42 -0.53 9.84 -15.46
CA CYS A 42 -1.12 10.90 -16.32
C CYS A 42 -0.50 12.29 -16.08
N ASN A 43 0.82 12.34 -15.85
CA ASN A 43 1.60 13.57 -15.59
C ASN A 43 1.16 14.38 -14.35
N GLN A 44 0.44 13.75 -13.42
CA GLN A 44 0.04 14.37 -12.16
C GLN A 44 0.35 13.46 -10.95
N PRO A 45 0.58 14.02 -9.76
CA PRO A 45 0.68 13.24 -8.53
C PRO A 45 -0.58 12.40 -8.33
N MET A 46 -0.41 11.14 -7.94
CA MET A 46 -1.53 10.29 -7.55
C MET A 46 -2.02 10.65 -6.14
N VAL A 47 -3.31 10.45 -5.88
CA VAL A 47 -3.94 10.76 -4.59
C VAL A 47 -3.84 9.55 -3.67
N PHE A 48 -3.41 9.76 -2.42
CA PHE A 48 -3.37 8.73 -1.39
C PHE A 48 -4.79 8.28 -0.98
N LEU A 49 -5.00 6.97 -0.91
CA LEU A 49 -6.25 6.37 -0.43
C LEU A 49 -6.09 5.96 1.04
N ARG A 50 -7.02 6.40 1.90
CA ARG A 50 -6.98 6.13 3.35
C ARG A 50 -7.12 4.66 3.71
N GLN A 51 -7.74 3.86 2.86
CA GLN A 51 -7.95 2.42 3.08
C GLN A 51 -6.77 1.64 2.48
N PRO A 52 -5.82 1.14 3.29
CA PRO A 52 -4.72 0.33 2.79
C PRO A 52 -5.24 -1.05 2.31
N VAL A 53 -4.44 -1.76 1.51
CA VAL A 53 -4.71 -3.19 1.30
C VAL A 53 -4.36 -3.98 2.56
N PRO A 54 -5.12 -5.03 2.90
CA PRO A 54 -4.73 -5.99 3.92
C PRO A 54 -3.40 -6.66 3.55
N MET A 55 -2.48 -6.72 4.50
CA MET A 55 -1.19 -7.40 4.37
C MET A 55 -1.15 -8.56 5.37
N TYR A 56 -0.58 -9.70 5.01
CA TYR A 56 -0.47 -10.88 5.86
C TYR A 56 0.98 -11.33 5.96
N ARG A 57 1.37 -11.90 7.10
CA ARG A 57 2.71 -12.48 7.31
C ARG A 57 2.61 -13.90 7.86
N CYS A 58 3.43 -14.81 7.34
CA CYS A 58 3.61 -16.12 7.95
C CYS A 58 4.54 -15.99 9.16
N SER A 59 4.11 -16.45 10.33
CA SER A 59 4.91 -16.45 11.55
C SER A 59 6.06 -17.46 11.54
N VAL A 60 6.01 -18.48 10.66
CA VAL A 60 7.06 -19.51 10.54
C VAL A 60 8.19 -19.07 9.62
N CYS A 61 7.89 -18.74 8.35
CA CYS A 61 8.92 -18.40 7.35
C CYS A 61 9.07 -16.91 7.07
N GLY A 62 8.18 -16.07 7.59
CA GLY A 62 8.20 -14.63 7.37
C GLY A 62 7.69 -14.16 6.01
N SER A 63 7.21 -15.05 5.12
CA SER A 63 6.63 -14.66 3.83
C SER A 63 5.43 -13.72 4.01
N GLU A 64 5.27 -12.79 3.07
CA GLU A 64 4.25 -11.74 3.11
C GLU A 64 3.33 -11.81 1.88
N ILE A 65 2.04 -11.52 2.08
CA ILE A 65 1.03 -11.45 1.01
C ILE A 65 0.23 -10.16 1.14
N ALA A 66 -0.06 -9.51 0.01
CA ALA A 66 -0.94 -8.36 -0.09
C ALA A 66 -2.26 -8.74 -0.77
N LEU A 67 -3.40 -8.45 -0.16
CA LEU A 67 -4.71 -8.71 -0.76
C LEU A 67 -5.23 -7.48 -1.51
N ILE A 68 -4.96 -7.40 -2.82
CA ILE A 68 -5.30 -6.24 -3.65
C ILE A 68 -6.81 -6.14 -3.90
N ARG A 69 -7.48 -7.26 -4.14
CA ARG A 69 -8.92 -7.31 -4.41
C ARG A 69 -9.52 -8.58 -3.81
N ARG A 70 -10.59 -8.40 -3.04
CA ARG A 70 -11.39 -9.49 -2.47
C ARG A 70 -12.70 -9.59 -3.25
N LYS A 71 -12.98 -10.73 -3.87
CA LYS A 71 -14.26 -11.00 -4.57
C LYS A 71 -15.23 -11.81 -3.70
N SER A 72 -14.71 -12.49 -2.68
CA SER A 72 -15.45 -13.31 -1.72
C SER A 72 -14.81 -13.18 -0.34
N ASP A 73 -15.59 -13.32 0.72
CA ASP A 73 -15.09 -13.12 2.09
C ASP A 73 -14.20 -14.26 2.62
N ASN A 74 -14.14 -15.39 1.92
CA ASN A 74 -13.49 -16.63 2.36
C ASN A 74 -12.04 -16.79 1.90
N LEU A 75 -11.29 -15.69 1.71
CA LEU A 75 -9.86 -15.80 1.43
C LEU A 75 -9.07 -15.77 2.74
N ASP A 76 -8.62 -16.95 3.15
CA ASP A 76 -7.72 -17.16 4.28
C ASP A 76 -6.32 -17.58 3.77
N PRO A 77 -5.33 -16.67 3.77
CA PRO A 77 -3.99 -17.00 3.31
C PRO A 77 -3.33 -18.04 4.23
N ILE A 78 -2.89 -19.16 3.64
CA ILE A 78 -2.15 -20.23 4.32
C ILE A 78 -0.71 -20.25 3.82
N CYS A 79 0.25 -20.34 4.74
CA CYS A 79 1.67 -20.52 4.43
C CYS A 79 2.31 -21.39 5.52
N CYS A 80 3.27 -22.25 5.17
CA CYS A 80 3.83 -23.25 6.10
C CYS A 80 2.76 -24.11 6.80
N ASN A 81 1.67 -24.40 6.08
CA ASN A 81 0.53 -25.17 6.57
C ASN A 81 -0.18 -24.56 7.81
N ILE A 82 -0.05 -23.24 8.02
CA ILE A 82 -0.76 -22.49 9.05
C ILE A 82 -1.41 -21.23 8.46
N SER A 83 -2.44 -20.72 9.13
CA SER A 83 -3.02 -19.42 8.79
C SER A 83 -2.01 -18.30 8.98
N MET A 84 -1.97 -17.36 8.05
CA MET A 84 -1.11 -16.17 8.13
C MET A 84 -1.75 -15.07 8.99
N ASP A 85 -0.92 -14.29 9.67
CA ASP A 85 -1.35 -13.22 10.56
C ASP A 85 -1.57 -11.91 9.79
N LEU A 86 -2.66 -11.20 10.07
CA LEU A 86 -2.90 -9.86 9.50
C LEU A 86 -1.92 -8.84 10.09
N ILE A 87 -1.13 -8.20 9.22
CA ILE A 87 -0.28 -7.07 9.56
C ILE A 87 -1.17 -5.82 9.61
N ARG A 88 -1.36 -5.26 10.80
CA ARG A 88 -2.07 -3.98 10.94
C ARG A 88 -1.26 -2.89 10.23
N ALA A 89 -1.87 -2.23 9.24
CA ALA A 89 -1.30 -1.05 8.63
C ALA A 89 -1.17 0.04 9.72
N THR A 90 0.05 0.51 9.98
CA THR A 90 0.28 1.60 10.92
C THR A 90 -0.35 2.87 10.39
N GLU A 91 -1.27 3.45 11.16
CA GLU A 91 -1.94 4.70 10.83
C GLU A 91 -0.92 5.80 10.48
N PRO A 92 -1.16 6.59 9.42
CA PRO A 92 -0.35 7.77 9.15
C PRO A 92 -0.73 8.87 10.16
N GLY A 93 -0.03 8.94 11.29
CA GLY A 93 -0.24 10.01 12.28
C GLY A 93 0.28 9.80 13.70
N ALA A 94 0.88 8.65 14.05
CA ALA A 94 1.52 8.48 15.35
C ALA A 94 3.01 8.91 15.30
N ALA A 95 3.33 9.90 16.14
CA ALA A 95 4.58 10.64 16.36
C ALA A 95 4.84 11.82 15.41
#